data_AF-E1L032-F1
#
_entry.id   AF-E1L032-F1
#
_cell.length_a   1.000
_cell.length_b   1.000
_cell.length_c   1.000
_cell.angle_alpha   90.00
_cell.angle_beta   90.00
_cell.angle_gamma   90.00
#
_symmetry.space_group_name_H-M   'P 1'
#
loop_
_entity.id
_entity.type
_entity.pdbx_description
1 polymer ?
#
loop_
_entity_poly.entity_id
_entity_poly.type
_entity_poly.pdbx_seq_one_letter_code
_entity_poly.pdbx_strand_id
1 'polypeptide(L)'
;MKMNRRFIGVEQMDYINTVSVPRLEKVIEGEQGGISKSVNWQGGGSFVYCELLEDNESLVNELEKAENTEQVKIVLNKAIDNGKLIPSVLPRDLKENEDDFDKLSLDEQKNLVMELLNKNQLYVNLSDIDDEDYMVSEADKAFTRSFYGKE
;
A
#
# COMPACT_ATOMS: atom_id res chain seq x y z
N MET A 1 -5.91 -23.07 -10.03
CA MET A 1 -5.66 -24.34 -9.33
C MET A 1 -6.79 -25.35 -9.60
N LYS A 2 -7.82 -25.54 -8.75
CA LYS A 2 -8.84 -26.61 -8.94
C LYS A 2 -9.69 -26.53 -10.22
N MET A 3 -10.00 -25.33 -10.69
CA MET A 3 -10.80 -25.10 -11.92
C MET A 3 -9.96 -24.77 -13.16
N ASN A 4 -8.63 -24.92 -13.08
CA ASN A 4 -7.70 -24.49 -14.13
C ASN A 4 -7.89 -23.06 -14.64
N ARG A 5 -8.30 -22.13 -13.76
CA ARG A 5 -8.39 -20.69 -14.05
C ARG A 5 -7.21 -19.94 -13.46
N ARG A 6 -6.84 -18.85 -14.13
CA ARG A 6 -5.93 -17.81 -13.61
C ARG A 6 -6.78 -16.76 -12.89
N PHE A 7 -6.30 -16.25 -11.77
CA PHE A 7 -6.98 -15.24 -10.96
C PHE A 7 -5.96 -14.34 -10.29
N ILE A 8 -6.41 -13.16 -9.89
CA ILE A 8 -5.67 -12.23 -9.03
C ILE A 8 -6.46 -12.14 -7.72
N GLY A 9 -5.79 -12.36 -6.60
CA GLY A 9 -6.34 -12.13 -5.27
C GLY A 9 -5.79 -10.81 -4.73
N VAL A 10 -6.65 -10.03 -4.08
CA VAL A 10 -6.27 -8.80 -3.37
C VAL A 10 -6.85 -8.91 -1.96
N GLU A 11 -6.04 -8.60 -0.96
CA GLU A 11 -6.38 -8.72 0.45
C GLU A 11 -5.79 -7.52 1.18
N GLN A 12 -6.56 -6.92 2.09
CA GLN A 12 -6.17 -5.73 2.86
C GLN A 12 -5.99 -6.06 4.35
N MET A 13 -6.40 -7.26 4.78
CA MET A 13 -6.39 -7.64 6.18
C MET A 13 -5.03 -8.15 6.64
N ASP A 14 -4.73 -7.91 7.92
CA ASP A 14 -3.47 -8.30 8.60
C ASP A 14 -3.24 -9.82 8.67
N TYR A 15 -4.26 -10.62 8.42
CA TYR A 15 -4.21 -12.08 8.49
C TYR A 15 -3.73 -12.76 7.20
N ILE A 16 -3.31 -12.01 6.18
CA ILE A 16 -2.94 -12.58 4.86
C ILE A 16 -1.93 -13.73 4.97
N ASN A 17 -0.91 -13.55 5.82
CA ASN A 17 0.16 -14.52 6.05
C ASN A 17 -0.24 -15.69 6.97
N THR A 18 -1.33 -15.56 7.74
CA THR A 18 -1.79 -16.60 8.67
C THR A 18 -2.99 -17.38 8.16
N VAL A 19 -3.72 -16.85 7.18
CA VAL A 19 -4.96 -17.44 6.66
C VAL A 19 -4.91 -17.63 5.14
N SER A 20 -4.79 -16.55 4.37
CA SER A 20 -4.97 -16.58 2.92
C SER A 20 -3.83 -17.32 2.21
N VAL A 21 -2.57 -16.99 2.54
CA VAL A 21 -1.39 -17.68 2.00
C VAL A 21 -1.37 -19.17 2.39
N PRO A 22 -1.47 -19.55 3.69
CA PRO A 22 -1.50 -20.97 4.08
C PRO A 22 -2.64 -21.76 3.45
N ARG A 23 -3.79 -21.12 3.20
CA ARG A 23 -4.91 -21.75 2.51
C ARG A 23 -4.58 -22.04 1.03
N LEU A 24 -3.90 -21.14 0.34
CA LEU A 24 -3.47 -21.37 -1.05
C LEU A 24 -2.42 -22.47 -1.12
N GLU A 25 -1.46 -22.49 -0.18
CA GLU A 25 -0.46 -23.55 -0.05
C GLU A 25 -1.13 -24.92 0.13
N LYS A 26 -2.09 -25.07 1.06
CA LYS A 26 -2.86 -26.30 1.23
C LYS A 26 -3.57 -26.76 -0.04
N VAL A 27 -4.10 -25.83 -0.83
CA VAL A 27 -4.72 -26.17 -2.12
C VAL A 27 -3.67 -26.70 -3.10
N ILE A 28 -2.48 -26.11 -3.17
CA ILE A 28 -1.35 -26.62 -3.97
C ILE A 28 -0.94 -28.02 -3.49
N GLU A 29 -0.91 -28.26 -2.19
CA GLU A 29 -0.58 -29.56 -1.58
C GLU A 29 -1.66 -30.63 -1.80
N GLY A 30 -2.80 -30.28 -2.39
CA GLY A 30 -3.85 -31.24 -2.73
C GLY A 30 -4.93 -31.40 -1.68
N GLU A 31 -5.19 -30.38 -0.86
CA GLU A 31 -6.30 -30.38 0.10
C GLU A 31 -7.64 -30.79 -0.54
N GLN A 32 -8.36 -31.68 0.15
CA GLN A 32 -9.58 -32.32 -0.34
C GLN A 32 -10.90 -31.60 0.00
N GLY A 33 -10.84 -30.30 0.31
CA GLY A 33 -12.03 -29.47 0.58
C GLY A 33 -12.79 -29.01 -0.68
N GLY A 34 -14.10 -28.71 -0.52
CA GLY A 34 -14.95 -28.15 -1.59
C GLY A 34 -15.12 -29.07 -2.80
N ILE A 35 -14.86 -28.56 -4.00
CA ILE A 35 -15.01 -29.31 -5.27
C ILE A 35 -13.89 -30.32 -5.56
N SER A 36 -12.92 -30.53 -4.65
CA SER A 36 -11.75 -31.39 -4.93
C SER A 36 -12.12 -32.77 -5.46
N LYS A 37 -13.10 -33.44 -4.84
CA LYS A 37 -13.53 -34.77 -5.26
C LYS A 37 -14.22 -34.77 -6.63
N SER A 38 -15.04 -33.76 -6.92
CA SER A 38 -15.75 -33.69 -8.20
C SER A 38 -14.84 -33.37 -9.38
N VAL A 39 -13.71 -32.70 -9.14
CA VAL A 39 -12.70 -32.42 -10.17
C VAL A 39 -11.46 -33.32 -10.09
N ASN A 40 -11.47 -34.35 -9.25
CA ASN A 40 -10.32 -35.21 -8.96
C ASN A 40 -9.02 -34.42 -8.71
N TRP A 41 -9.10 -33.41 -7.84
CA TRP A 41 -7.95 -32.56 -7.51
C TRP A 41 -6.89 -33.33 -6.72
N GLN A 42 -5.65 -33.32 -7.21
CA GLN A 42 -4.49 -33.99 -6.59
C GLN A 42 -3.39 -33.02 -6.14
N GLY A 43 -3.65 -31.70 -6.21
CA GLY A 43 -2.66 -30.67 -5.97
C GLY A 43 -2.02 -30.12 -7.24
N GLY A 44 -1.12 -29.16 -7.06
CA GLY A 44 -0.35 -28.49 -8.11
C GLY A 44 -0.77 -27.05 -8.39
N GLY A 45 -0.05 -26.43 -9.33
CA GLY A 45 -0.10 -25.00 -9.60
C GLY A 45 0.85 -24.21 -8.71
N SER A 46 0.80 -22.90 -8.86
CA SER A 46 1.59 -21.94 -8.09
C SER A 46 0.82 -20.62 -8.01
N PHE A 47 1.29 -19.74 -7.14
CA PHE A 47 0.93 -18.34 -7.15
C PHE A 47 2.19 -17.50 -6.92
N VAL A 48 2.13 -16.24 -7.32
CA VAL A 48 3.12 -15.23 -6.93
C VAL A 48 2.47 -14.40 -5.84
N TYR A 49 3.25 -14.11 -4.79
CA TYR A 49 2.89 -13.22 -3.71
C TYR A 49 3.78 -11.99 -3.74
N CYS A 50 3.18 -10.83 -3.58
CA CYS A 50 3.89 -9.57 -3.47
C CYS A 50 3.01 -8.56 -2.72
N GLU A 51 3.67 -7.64 -2.02
CA GLU A 51 3.03 -6.52 -1.33
C GLU A 51 3.36 -5.22 -2.05
N LEU A 52 2.58 -4.17 -1.81
CA LEU A 52 2.86 -2.84 -2.34
C LEU A 52 3.80 -2.12 -1.37
N LEU A 53 4.89 -1.56 -1.90
CA LEU A 53 5.82 -0.77 -1.10
C LEU A 53 5.19 0.59 -0.79
N GLU A 54 4.96 0.87 0.50
CA GLU A 54 4.34 2.10 0.98
C GLU A 54 5.18 3.34 0.63
N ASP A 55 4.48 4.39 0.18
CA ASP A 55 4.99 5.76 0.08
C ASP A 55 4.09 6.66 0.95
N ASN A 56 3.13 7.39 0.37
CA ASN A 56 2.21 8.22 1.17
C ASN A 56 1.33 7.41 2.13
N GLU A 57 1.17 6.11 1.91
CA GLU A 57 0.46 5.24 2.85
C GLU A 57 1.10 5.28 4.26
N SER A 58 2.41 5.45 4.36
CA SER A 58 3.10 5.63 5.64
C SER A 58 2.64 6.91 6.36
N LEU A 59 2.42 8.00 5.61
CA LEU A 59 1.90 9.27 6.14
C LEU A 59 0.43 9.15 6.54
N VAL A 60 -0.37 8.40 5.78
CA VAL A 60 -1.77 8.07 6.13
C VAL A 60 -1.80 7.33 7.46
N ASN A 61 -0.98 6.29 7.62
CA ASN A 61 -0.87 5.51 8.85
C ASN A 61 -0.42 6.36 10.05
N GLU A 62 0.54 7.28 9.86
CA GLU A 62 0.95 8.24 10.90
C GLU A 62 -0.18 9.22 11.26
N LEU A 63 -0.90 9.73 10.27
CA LEU A 63 -2.00 10.68 10.44
C LEU A 63 -3.16 10.08 11.22
N GLU A 64 -3.54 8.84 10.92
CA GLU A 64 -4.60 8.14 11.64
C GLU A 64 -4.25 7.97 13.12
N LYS A 65 -2.99 7.64 13.41
CA LYS A 65 -2.45 7.45 14.77
C LYS A 65 -2.18 8.75 15.52
N ALA A 66 -2.23 9.92 14.86
CA ALA A 66 -2.00 11.19 15.52
C ALA A 66 -3.08 11.47 16.58
N GLU A 67 -2.67 11.90 17.77
CA GLU A 67 -3.54 12.16 18.93
C GLU A 67 -3.70 13.66 19.21
N ASN A 68 -2.95 14.51 18.51
CA ASN A 68 -2.94 15.96 18.71
C ASN A 68 -2.51 16.72 17.46
N THR A 69 -2.77 18.03 17.46
CA THR A 69 -2.46 18.95 16.35
C THR A 69 -0.98 18.97 15.98
N GLU A 70 -0.08 18.87 16.95
CA GLU A 70 1.37 18.88 16.68
C GLU A 70 1.77 17.68 15.83
N GLN A 71 1.26 16.49 16.14
CA GLN A 71 1.49 15.29 15.34
C GLN A 71 0.90 15.39 13.94
N VAL A 72 -0.29 15.98 13.79
CA VAL A 72 -0.88 16.23 12.47
C VAL A 72 -0.01 17.20 11.65
N LYS A 73 0.49 18.28 12.26
CA LYS A 73 1.39 19.24 11.62
C LYS A 73 2.71 18.59 11.20
N ILE A 74 3.26 17.68 12.02
CA ILE A 74 4.46 16.92 11.65
C ILE A 74 4.22 16.12 10.36
N VAL A 75 3.08 15.43 10.23
CA VAL A 75 2.73 14.68 9.02
C VAL A 75 2.55 15.63 7.83
N LEU A 76 1.84 16.74 8.01
CA LEU A 76 1.64 17.74 6.94
C LEU A 76 2.97 18.32 6.45
N ASN A 77 3.89 18.66 7.35
CA ASN A 77 5.20 19.20 7.00
C ASN A 77 6.05 18.16 6.26
N LYS A 78 6.07 16.89 6.71
CA LYS A 78 6.70 15.80 5.95
C LYS A 78 6.14 15.70 4.53
N ALA A 79 4.82 15.82 4.39
CA ALA A 79 4.18 15.74 3.09
C ALA A 79 4.55 16.92 2.18
N ILE A 80 4.66 18.14 2.74
CA ILE A 80 5.12 19.33 2.02
C ILE A 80 6.58 19.16 1.57
N ASP A 81 7.47 18.82 2.49
CA ASP A 81 8.92 18.80 2.25
C ASP A 81 9.32 17.71 1.25
N ASN A 82 8.61 16.58 1.25
CA ASN A 82 8.87 15.45 0.36
C ASN A 82 8.01 15.45 -0.91
N GLY A 83 7.29 16.56 -1.21
CA GLY A 83 6.51 16.68 -2.44
C GLY A 83 5.34 15.69 -2.57
N LYS A 84 4.75 15.29 -1.44
CA LYS A 84 3.72 14.25 -1.35
C LYS A 84 2.29 14.76 -1.46
N LEU A 85 2.11 16.07 -1.63
CA LEU A 85 0.80 16.69 -1.78
C LEU A 85 0.26 16.54 -3.20
N ILE A 86 -1.06 16.67 -3.35
CA ILE A 86 -1.69 16.77 -4.67
C ILE A 86 -1.09 17.96 -5.45
N PRO A 87 -0.82 17.82 -6.76
CA PRO A 87 -0.11 18.84 -7.53
C PRO A 87 -0.77 20.22 -7.58
N SER A 88 -2.08 20.29 -7.32
CA SER A 88 -2.86 21.54 -7.32
C SER A 88 -2.68 22.38 -6.06
N VAL A 89 -2.06 21.84 -5.01
CA VAL A 89 -1.87 22.53 -3.73
C VAL A 89 -0.48 23.13 -3.70
N LEU A 90 -0.40 24.43 -3.42
CA LEU A 90 0.87 25.12 -3.24
C LEU A 90 1.23 25.16 -1.74
N PRO A 91 2.46 24.79 -1.35
CA PRO A 91 2.90 24.89 0.05
C PRO A 91 2.80 26.29 0.66
N ARG A 92 2.84 27.34 -0.16
CA ARG A 92 2.68 28.73 0.30
C ARG A 92 1.27 28.99 0.81
N ASP A 93 0.26 28.51 0.08
CA ASP A 93 -1.15 28.67 0.44
C ASP A 93 -1.44 27.99 1.78
N LEU A 94 -0.79 26.85 2.06
CA LEU A 94 -0.91 26.16 3.34
C LEU A 94 -0.32 26.97 4.51
N LYS A 95 0.84 27.61 4.29
CA LYS A 95 1.49 28.45 5.30
C LYS A 95 0.71 29.73 5.59
N GLU A 96 0.09 30.34 4.58
CA GLU A 96 -0.71 31.55 4.73
C GLU A 96 -1.99 31.31 5.55
N ASN A 97 -2.50 30.08 5.56
CA ASN A 97 -3.73 29.69 6.25
C ASN A 97 -3.46 28.84 7.51
N GLU A 98 -2.24 28.87 8.06
CA GLU A 98 -1.88 28.07 9.25
C GLU A 98 -2.74 28.45 10.48
N ASP A 99 -3.01 29.75 10.66
CA ASP A 99 -3.87 30.23 11.76
C ASP A 99 -5.31 29.70 11.66
N ASP A 100 -5.81 29.47 10.45
CA ASP A 100 -7.14 28.90 10.23
C ASP A 100 -7.14 27.39 10.43
N PHE A 101 -6.02 26.72 10.08
CA PHE A 101 -5.82 25.30 10.37
C PHE A 101 -5.85 25.00 11.88
N ASP A 102 -5.25 25.86 12.70
CA ASP A 102 -5.20 25.69 14.15
C ASP A 102 -6.55 25.87 14.86
N LYS A 103 -7.53 26.47 14.18
CA LYS A 103 -8.91 26.62 14.69
C LYS A 103 -9.78 25.39 14.45
N LEU A 104 -9.34 24.48 13.58
CA LEU A 104 -10.07 23.25 13.27
C LEU A 104 -9.97 22.25 14.43
N SER A 105 -10.99 21.40 14.57
CA SER A 105 -10.91 20.23 15.45
C SER A 105 -9.86 19.23 14.94
N LEU A 106 -9.37 18.35 15.82
CA LEU A 106 -8.38 17.34 15.43
C LEU A 106 -8.86 16.47 14.25
N ASP A 107 -10.14 16.08 14.25
CA ASP A 107 -10.71 15.28 13.17
C ASP A 107 -10.78 16.05 11.85
N GLU A 108 -11.13 17.35 11.90
CA GLU A 108 -11.12 18.23 10.72
C GLU A 108 -9.69 18.45 10.19
N GLN A 109 -8.71 18.62 11.08
CA GLN A 109 -7.29 18.70 10.72
C GLN A 109 -6.81 17.43 10.02
N LYS A 110 -7.12 16.25 10.57
CA LYS A 110 -6.81 14.96 9.94
C LYS A 110 -7.46 14.81 8.57
N ASN A 111 -8.76 15.08 8.46
CA ASN A 111 -9.48 14.98 7.19
C ASN A 111 -8.90 15.91 6.13
N LEU A 112 -8.56 17.15 6.50
CA LEU A 112 -7.94 18.09 5.59
C LEU A 112 -6.58 17.58 5.10
N VAL A 113 -5.69 17.16 6.00
CA VAL A 113 -4.38 16.59 5.59
C VAL A 113 -4.57 15.37 4.69
N MET A 114 -5.52 14.49 5.00
CA MET A 114 -5.86 13.33 4.17
C MET A 114 -6.33 13.72 2.75
N GLU A 115 -7.04 14.84 2.61
CA GLU A 115 -7.43 15.37 1.30
C GLU A 115 -6.25 15.93 0.50
N LEU A 116 -5.29 16.55 1.20
CA LEU A 116 -4.11 17.16 0.58
C LEU A 116 -3.08 16.12 0.10
N LEU A 117 -3.03 14.92 0.70
CA LEU A 117 -2.11 13.87 0.27
C LEU A 117 -2.41 13.37 -1.15
N ASN A 118 -1.35 13.19 -1.95
CA ASN A 118 -1.45 12.64 -3.29
C ASN A 118 -1.75 11.14 -3.24
N LYS A 119 -3.02 10.78 -3.46
CA LYS A 119 -3.49 9.39 -3.43
C LYS A 119 -2.95 8.54 -4.59
N ASN A 120 -2.40 9.16 -5.64
CA ASN A 120 -1.72 8.43 -6.73
C ASN A 120 -0.28 8.02 -6.36
N GLN A 121 0.21 8.44 -5.19
CA GLN A 121 1.52 8.10 -4.64
C GLN A 121 1.39 7.48 -3.25
N LEU A 122 0.29 6.74 -2.98
CA LEU A 122 0.20 5.93 -1.76
C LEU A 122 1.30 4.86 -1.69
N TYR A 123 1.71 4.36 -2.85
CA TYR A 123 2.75 3.36 -3.00
C TYR A 123 3.78 3.80 -4.04
N VAL A 124 4.98 3.25 -3.96
CA VAL A 124 6.07 3.55 -4.89
C VAL A 124 5.68 3.12 -6.32
N ASN A 125 5.73 4.05 -7.26
CA ASN A 125 5.46 3.75 -8.66
C ASN A 125 6.60 2.95 -9.28
N LEU A 126 6.27 2.08 -10.24
CA LEU A 126 7.28 1.31 -10.97
C LEU A 126 8.29 2.20 -11.71
N SER A 127 7.89 3.40 -12.15
CA SER A 127 8.81 4.36 -12.78
C SER A 127 9.89 4.86 -11.83
N ASP A 128 9.61 4.82 -10.54
CA ASP A 128 10.42 5.45 -9.49
C ASP A 128 11.18 4.38 -8.67
N ILE A 129 11.12 3.11 -9.09
CA ILE A 129 11.73 1.97 -8.37
C ILE A 129 13.26 2.07 -8.22
N ASP A 130 13.90 2.83 -9.11
CA ASP A 130 15.35 3.06 -9.12
C ASP A 130 15.75 4.37 -8.44
N ASP A 131 14.79 5.17 -7.96
CA ASP A 131 15.06 6.38 -7.20
C ASP A 131 15.56 6.01 -5.79
N GLU A 132 16.71 6.60 -5.43
CA GLU A 132 17.42 6.32 -4.18
C GLU A 132 16.61 6.77 -2.95
N ASP A 133 15.73 7.75 -3.11
CA ASP A 133 14.90 8.29 -2.03
C ASP A 133 13.93 7.24 -1.46
N TYR A 134 13.53 6.26 -2.28
CA TYR A 134 12.64 5.17 -1.86
C TYR A 134 13.36 3.99 -1.21
N MET A 135 14.69 3.95 -1.26
CA MET A 135 15.52 2.90 -0.65
C MET A 135 15.06 1.46 -0.96
N VAL A 136 14.52 1.23 -2.16
CA VAL A 136 14.05 -0.10 -2.58
C VAL A 136 15.23 -1.07 -2.62
N SER A 137 15.08 -2.25 -2.01
CA SER A 137 16.16 -3.24 -1.98
C SER A 137 16.46 -3.79 -3.37
N GLU A 138 17.72 -4.17 -3.64
CA GLU A 138 18.09 -4.80 -4.91
C GLU A 138 17.34 -6.11 -5.16
N ALA A 139 16.97 -6.83 -4.09
CA ALA A 139 16.17 -8.04 -4.17
C ALA A 139 14.75 -7.73 -4.67
N ASP A 140 14.12 -6.68 -4.13
CA ASP A 140 12.77 -6.25 -4.55
C ASP A 140 12.79 -5.69 -5.97
N LYS A 141 13.79 -4.87 -6.32
CA LYS A 141 13.99 -4.40 -7.71
C LYS A 141 14.09 -5.56 -8.69
N ALA A 142 14.93 -6.56 -8.37
CA ALA A 142 15.10 -7.74 -9.21
C ALA A 142 13.80 -8.53 -9.35
N PHE A 143 13.11 -8.78 -8.23
CA PHE A 143 11.83 -9.47 -8.22
C PHE A 143 10.77 -8.73 -9.05
N THR A 144 10.61 -7.41 -8.87
CA THR A 144 9.63 -6.61 -9.61
C THR A 144 9.94 -6.58 -11.10
N ARG A 145 11.22 -6.46 -11.51
CA ARG A 145 11.61 -6.54 -12.93
C ARG A 145 11.27 -7.89 -13.54
N SER A 146 11.56 -8.99 -12.82
CA SER A 146 11.21 -10.35 -13.26
C SER A 146 9.70 -10.53 -13.37
N PHE A 147 8.92 -10.03 -12.40
CA PHE A 147 7.46 -10.08 -12.40
C PHE A 147 6.83 -9.42 -13.64
N TYR A 148 7.37 -8.26 -14.07
CA TYR A 148 6.90 -7.55 -15.25
C TYR A 148 7.56 -8.00 -16.57
N GLY A 149 8.46 -8.99 -16.53
CA GLY A 149 9.18 -9.47 -17.72
C GLY A 149 10.11 -8.44 -18.35
N LYS A 150 10.77 -7.61 -17.51
CA LYS A 150 11.69 -6.54 -17.92
C LYS A 150 13.18 -6.92 -17.74
N GLU A 151 13.50 -8.21 -17.82
CA GLU A 151 14.88 -8.71 -17.75
C GLU A 151 15.70 -8.38 -19.02
#